data_AF-A0AA38VGF1-F1
#
_entry.id   AF-A0AA38VGF1-F1
#
_cell.length_a   1.000
_cell.length_b   1.000
_cell.length_c   1.000
_cell.angle_alpha   90.00
_cell.angle_beta   90.00
_cell.angle_gamma   90.00
#
_symmetry.space_group_name_H-M   'P 1'
#
loop_
_entity.id
_entity.type
_entity.pdbx_description
1 polymer ?
#
loop_
_entity_poly.entity_id
_entity_poly.type
_entity_poly.pdbx_seq_one_letter_code
_entity_poly.pdbx_strand_id
1 'polypeptide(L)'
;MKAALKDQQQEETKESDDLGDYVKVSDGYDEVVAKLEDLDDLVAEKDERLEKIEKLLEATKREKSEDELDELRVTAETLEKEIGSLNGQQTLLEDRLN
;
A
#
# COMPACT_ATOMS: atom_id res chain seq x y z
N MET A 1 -45.29 27.38 20.73
CA MET A 1 -43.85 27.67 20.99
C MET A 1 -43.03 26.47 21.43
N LYS A 2 -43.52 25.54 22.29
CA LYS A 2 -42.73 24.36 22.70
C LYS A 2 -42.44 23.31 21.61
N ALA A 3 -43.27 23.21 20.57
CA ALA A 3 -43.06 22.23 19.49
C ALA A 3 -41.89 22.60 18.56
N ALA A 4 -41.80 23.86 18.14
CA ALA A 4 -40.74 24.33 17.24
C ALA A 4 -39.32 24.18 17.82
N LEU A 5 -39.15 24.36 19.13
CA LEU A 5 -37.86 24.15 19.81
C LEU A 5 -37.44 22.67 19.85
N LYS A 6 -38.40 21.74 19.85
CA LYS A 6 -38.12 20.31 19.90
C LYS A 6 -37.72 19.76 18.52
N ASP A 7 -38.35 20.28 17.47
CA ASP A 7 -38.01 19.93 16.10
C ASP A 7 -36.61 20.46 15.72
N GLN A 8 -36.30 21.70 16.14
CA GLN A 8 -34.99 22.31 15.92
C GLN A 8 -33.86 21.60 16.70
N GLN A 9 -34.13 21.17 17.93
CA GLN A 9 -33.17 20.36 18.71
C GLN A 9 -32.97 18.95 18.13
N GLN A 10 -33.97 18.38 17.44
CA GLN A 10 -33.83 17.08 16.78
C GLN A 10 -33.07 17.16 15.45
N GLU A 11 -33.22 18.24 14.70
CA GLU A 11 -32.42 18.49 13.48
C GLU A 11 -30.93 18.70 13.84
N GLU A 12 -30.61 19.50 14.85
CA GLU A 12 -29.22 19.71 15.29
C GLU A 12 -28.54 18.42 15.77
N THR A 13 -29.27 17.53 16.45
CA THR A 13 -28.70 16.22 16.84
C THR A 13 -28.45 15.29 15.65
N LYS A 14 -29.31 15.33 14.62
CA LYS A 14 -29.10 14.50 13.42
C LYS A 14 -27.96 15.02 12.57
N GLU A 15 -27.85 16.33 12.37
CA GLU A 15 -26.70 16.92 11.67
C GLU A 15 -25.38 16.66 12.40
N SER A 16 -25.39 16.69 13.74
CA SER A 16 -24.22 16.35 14.54
C SER A 16 -23.81 14.88 14.43
N ASP A 17 -24.78 13.96 14.36
CA ASP A 17 -24.53 12.53 14.21
C ASP A 17 -24.03 12.21 12.79
N ASP A 18 -24.61 12.82 11.76
CA ASP A 18 -24.19 12.67 10.36
C ASP A 18 -22.78 13.25 10.13
N LEU A 19 -22.45 14.38 10.75
CA LEU A 19 -21.08 14.93 10.77
C LEU A 19 -20.11 14.02 11.52
N GLY A 20 -20.55 13.43 12.64
CA GLY A 20 -19.75 12.51 13.44
C GLY A 20 -19.38 11.22 12.69
N ASP A 21 -20.27 10.73 11.82
CA ASP A 21 -19.99 9.58 10.96
C ASP A 21 -19.17 9.98 9.73
N TYR A 22 -19.32 11.19 9.20
CA TYR A 22 -18.47 11.71 8.12
C TYR A 22 -17.00 11.87 8.54
N VAL A 23 -16.75 12.34 9.78
CA VAL A 23 -15.40 12.50 10.35
C VAL A 23 -14.73 11.14 10.57
N LYS A 24 -15.47 10.12 11.02
CA LYS A 24 -14.90 8.75 11.15
C LYS A 24 -14.56 8.13 9.80
N VAL A 25 -15.37 8.41 8.78
CA VAL A 25 -15.09 7.97 7.41
C VAL A 25 -13.85 8.69 6.88
N SER A 26 -13.70 10.00 7.09
CA SER A 26 -12.50 10.74 6.66
C SER A 26 -11.23 10.27 7.37
N ASP A 27 -11.29 10.03 8.68
CA ASP A 27 -10.14 9.54 9.46
C ASP A 27 -9.68 8.15 8.97
N GLY A 28 -10.63 7.30 8.55
CA GLY A 28 -10.34 6.00 7.94
C GLY A 28 -9.73 6.11 6.53
N TYR A 29 -10.14 7.10 5.75
CA TYR A 29 -9.53 7.38 4.45
C TYR A 29 -8.09 7.87 4.60
N ASP A 30 -7.81 8.74 5.57
CA ASP A 30 -6.45 9.25 5.83
C ASP A 30 -5.48 8.12 6.25
N GLU A 31 -5.94 7.15 7.05
CA GLU A 31 -5.12 5.99 7.43
C GLU A 31 -4.81 5.06 6.24
N VAL A 32 -5.75 4.93 5.29
CA VAL A 32 -5.55 4.14 4.08
C VAL A 32 -4.62 4.85 3.09
N VAL A 33 -4.75 6.16 2.94
CA VAL A 33 -3.84 6.98 2.10
C VAL A 33 -2.41 6.86 2.61
N ALA A 34 -2.18 6.98 3.92
CA ALA A 34 -0.84 6.81 4.51
C ALA A 34 -0.23 5.42 4.24
N LYS A 35 -1.04 4.36 4.29
CA LYS A 35 -0.57 2.99 3.98
C LYS A 35 -0.27 2.78 2.49
N LEU A 36 -0.95 3.49 1.60
CA LEU A 36 -0.67 3.46 0.16
C LEU A 36 0.62 4.21 -0.16
N GLU A 37 0.84 5.37 0.48
CA GLU A 37 2.11 6.11 0.38
C GLU A 37 3.28 5.26 0.90
N ASP A 38 3.13 4.58 2.04
CA ASP A 38 4.14 3.64 2.57
C ASP A 38 4.44 2.48 1.60
N LEU A 39 3.44 2.03 0.83
CA LEU A 39 3.60 0.95 -0.15
C LEU A 39 4.32 1.43 -1.41
N ASP A 40 4.00 2.62 -1.90
CA ASP A 40 4.67 3.26 -3.03
C ASP A 40 6.16 3.50 -2.73
N ASP A 41 6.48 3.95 -1.51
CA ASP A 41 7.86 4.09 -1.04
C ASP A 41 8.59 2.73 -1.00
N LEU A 42 7.90 1.66 -0.57
CA LEU A 42 8.45 0.31 -0.53
C LEU A 42 8.71 -0.23 -1.96
N VAL A 43 7.82 0.07 -2.92
CA VAL A 43 8.00 -0.30 -4.34
C VAL A 43 9.21 0.44 -4.92
N ALA A 44 9.34 1.74 -4.66
CA ALA A 44 10.50 2.51 -5.10
C ALA A 44 11.82 1.96 -4.52
N GLU A 45 11.85 1.60 -3.24
CA GLU A 45 13.03 0.97 -2.61
C GLU A 45 13.35 -0.39 -3.25
N LYS A 46 12.34 -1.16 -3.64
CA LYS A 46 12.49 -2.46 -4.30
C LYS A 46 13.01 -2.31 -5.73
N ASP A 47 12.54 -1.32 -6.47
CA ASP A 47 13.02 -1.01 -7.82
C ASP A 47 14.49 -0.56 -7.82
N GLU A 48 14.88 0.31 -6.88
CA GLU A 48 16.29 0.70 -6.71
C GLU A 48 17.18 -0.50 -6.35
N ARG A 49 16.68 -1.42 -5.51
CA ARG A 49 17.37 -2.67 -5.17
C ARG A 49 17.50 -3.59 -6.37
N LEU A 50 16.47 -3.70 -7.21
CA LEU A 50 16.49 -4.45 -8.47
C LEU A 50 17.53 -3.89 -9.44
N GLU A 51 17.53 -2.58 -9.68
CA GLU A 51 18.51 -1.93 -10.57
C GLU A 51 19.96 -2.15 -10.07
N LYS A 52 20.15 -2.12 -8.74
CA LYS A 52 21.45 -2.42 -8.13
C LYS A 52 21.85 -3.88 -8.34
N ILE A 53 20.92 -4.83 -8.23
CA ILE A 53 21.16 -6.25 -8.49
C ILE A 53 21.49 -6.48 -9.98
N GLU A 54 20.79 -5.81 -10.90
CA GLU A 54 21.08 -5.90 -12.34
C GLU A 54 22.48 -5.38 -12.68
N LYS A 55 22.88 -4.24 -12.11
CA LYS A 55 24.25 -3.71 -12.26
C LYS A 55 25.30 -4.65 -11.68
N LEU A 56 25.02 -5.28 -10.53
CA LEU A 56 25.90 -6.28 -9.95
C LEU A 56 25.97 -7.54 -10.82
N LEU A 57 24.85 -8.04 -11.35
CA LEU A 57 24.81 -9.16 -12.30
C LEU A 57 25.61 -8.88 -13.57
N GLU A 58 25.51 -7.66 -14.11
CA GLU A 58 26.26 -7.25 -15.30
C GLU A 58 27.77 -7.12 -15.01
N ALA A 59 28.13 -6.67 -13.80
CA ALA A 59 29.51 -6.66 -13.33
C ALA A 59 30.05 -8.09 -13.09
N THR A 60 29.25 -8.99 -12.48
CA THR A 60 29.62 -10.39 -12.20
C THR A 60 29.75 -11.21 -13.48
N LYS A 61 28.90 -10.97 -14.50
CA LYS A 61 29.04 -11.55 -15.84
C LYS A 61 30.39 -11.22 -16.52
N ARG A 62 31.05 -10.14 -16.12
CA ARG A 62 32.37 -9.77 -16.65
C ARG A 62 33.53 -10.43 -15.91
N GLU A 63 33.35 -11.00 -14.71
CA GLU A 63 34.50 -11.28 -13.84
C GLU A 63 34.78 -12.70 -13.35
N LYS A 64 33.84 -13.67 -13.26
CA LYS A 64 34.10 -15.14 -13.19
C LYS A 64 32.93 -15.94 -12.58
N SER A 65 32.90 -17.23 -12.94
CA SER A 65 32.26 -18.36 -12.23
C SER A 65 30.77 -18.61 -12.48
N GLU A 66 30.45 -19.65 -13.26
CA GLU A 66 29.08 -20.12 -13.53
C GLU A 66 28.29 -20.44 -12.24
N ASP A 67 28.97 -20.83 -11.16
CA ASP A 67 28.34 -21.17 -9.87
C ASP A 67 27.71 -19.96 -9.16
N GLU A 68 28.36 -18.78 -9.23
CA GLU A 68 27.83 -17.55 -8.63
C GLU A 68 26.65 -16.99 -9.43
N LEU A 69 26.63 -17.25 -10.74
CA LEU A 69 25.49 -16.91 -11.60
C LEU A 69 24.26 -17.77 -11.29
N ASP A 70 24.46 -19.05 -10.95
CA ASP A 70 23.36 -19.94 -10.56
C ASP A 70 22.77 -19.54 -9.20
N GLU A 71 23.59 -19.16 -8.22
CA GLU A 71 23.09 -18.66 -6.93
C GLU A 71 22.32 -17.33 -7.07
N LEU A 72 22.83 -16.42 -7.90
CA LEU A 72 22.12 -15.16 -8.18
C LEU A 72 20.82 -15.40 -8.93
N ARG A 73 20.77 -16.38 -9.82
CA ARG A 73 19.55 -16.76 -10.54
C ARG A 73 18.48 -17.32 -9.62
N VAL A 74 18.85 -18.22 -8.71
CA VAL A 74 17.94 -18.74 -7.68
C VAL A 74 17.40 -17.61 -6.81
N THR A 75 18.27 -16.68 -6.42
CA THR A 75 17.89 -15.51 -5.63
C THR A 75 16.90 -14.61 -6.38
N ALA A 76 17.12 -14.36 -7.68
CA ALA A 76 16.20 -13.59 -8.52
C ALA A 76 14.83 -14.27 -8.64
N GLU A 77 14.78 -15.59 -8.86
CA GLU A 77 13.52 -16.35 -8.93
C GLU A 77 12.74 -16.32 -7.60
N THR A 78 13.43 -16.29 -6.46
CA THR A 78 12.78 -16.11 -5.16
C THR A 78 12.18 -14.72 -5.02
N LEU A 79 12.93 -13.68 -5.39
CA LEU A 79 12.46 -12.29 -5.31
C LEU A 79 11.26 -12.05 -6.25
N GLU A 80 11.25 -12.61 -7.46
CA GLU A 80 10.10 -12.52 -8.37
C GLU A 80 8.83 -13.13 -7.77
N LYS A 81 8.95 -14.27 -7.07
CA LYS A 81 7.81 -14.89 -6.39
C LYS A 81 7.30 -14.05 -5.24
N GLU A 82 8.19 -13.45 -4.46
CA GLU A 82 7.83 -12.55 -3.37
C GLU A 82 7.11 -11.30 -3.89
N ILE A 83 7.62 -10.68 -4.96
CA ILE A 83 6.96 -9.54 -5.63
C ILE A 83 5.57 -9.95 -6.14
N GLY A 84 5.45 -11.11 -6.81
CA GLY A 84 4.15 -11.61 -7.27
C GLY A 84 3.15 -11.83 -6.11
N SER A 85 3.62 -12.33 -4.97
CA SER A 85 2.80 -12.48 -3.77
C SER A 85 2.36 -11.13 -3.19
N LEU A 86 3.26 -10.14 -3.15
CA LEU A 86 2.95 -8.80 -2.65
C LEU A 86 1.94 -8.09 -3.54
N ASN A 87 2.12 -8.15 -4.87
CA ASN A 87 1.15 -7.59 -5.82
C ASN A 87 -0.23 -8.23 -5.66
N GLY A 88 -0.30 -9.56 -5.44
CA GLY A 88 -1.56 -10.25 -5.17
C GLY A 88 -2.22 -9.80 -3.86
N GLN A 89 -1.43 -9.52 -2.83
CA GLN A 89 -1.94 -8.97 -1.56
C GLN A 89 -2.46 -7.55 -1.73
N GLN A 90 -1.76 -6.71 -2.51
CA GLN A 90 -2.18 -5.36 -2.84
C GLN A 90 -3.53 -5.37 -3.57
N THR A 91 -3.68 -6.19 -4.62
CA THR A 91 -4.95 -6.31 -5.34
C THR A 91 -6.11 -6.75 -4.42
N LEU A 92 -5.87 -7.70 -3.51
CA LEU A 92 -6.91 -8.12 -2.55
C LEU A 92 -7.31 -7.02 -1.56
N LEU A 93 -6.38 -6.10 -1.24
CA LEU A 93 -6.66 -4.95 -0.39
C LEU A 93 -7.45 -3.88 -1.16
N GLU A 94 -7.07 -3.59 -2.40
CA GLU A 94 -7.79 -2.68 -3.30
C GLU A 94 -9.23 -3.16 -3.53
N ASP A 95 -9.44 -4.46 -3.76
CA ASP A 95 -10.76 -5.07 -3.92
C ASP A 95 -11.64 -4.99 -2.66
N ARG A 96 -11.05 -4.83 -1.47
CA ARG A 96 -11.79 -4.69 -0.20
C ARG A 96 -12.16 -3.24 0.12
N LEU A 97 -11.52 -2.28 -0.53
CA LEU A 97 -11.79 -0.85 -0.36
C LEU A 97 -12.87 -0.33 -1.33
N ASN A 98 -13.17 -1.10 -2.38
CA ASN A 98 -14.24 -0.85 -3.36
C ASN A 98 -15.55 -1.57 -3.01
#